data_AF-A0A7C1SWJ4-F1
#
_entry.id   AF-A0A7C1SWJ4-F1
#
_cell.length_a   1.000
_cell.length_b   1.000
_cell.length_c   1.000
_cell.angle_alpha   90.00
_cell.angle_beta   90.00
_cell.angle_gamma   90.00
#
_symmetry.space_group_name_H-M   'P 1'
#
loop_
_entity.id
_entity.type
_entity.pdbx_description
1 polymer ?
#
loop_
_entity_poly.entity_id
_entity_poly.type
_entity_poly.pdbx_seq_one_letter_code
_entity_poly.pdbx_strand_id
1 'polypeptide(L)'
;MCRHNYLLTSVRIRPLHTLKRGTNILQTIFKEHFPDFAESYEEMYALTYGRFRLERITEVVENFMSCGDYTKGIARIQCTNSECREEFFRPFSCKGFHLCPSCSQKRTLLFALVHGE
;
A
#
# COMPACT_ATOMS: atom_id res chain seq x y z
N MET A 1 2.68 20.97 -23.99
CA MET A 1 2.84 20.42 -22.61
C MET A 1 1.54 19.75 -22.21
N CYS A 2 1.55 18.43 -21.98
CA CYS A 2 0.34 17.69 -21.61
C CYS A 2 -0.09 18.09 -20.18
N ARG A 3 -1.20 18.81 -20.04
CA ARG A 3 -1.88 18.98 -18.75
C ARG A 3 -2.63 17.67 -18.50
N HIS A 4 -2.07 16.82 -17.64
CA HIS A 4 -2.45 15.42 -17.57
C HIS A 4 -3.88 15.22 -17.03
N ASN A 5 -4.84 15.06 -17.92
CA ASN A 5 -6.15 14.47 -17.61
C ASN A 5 -6.05 12.95 -17.82
N TYR A 6 -6.45 12.18 -16.80
CA TYR A 6 -6.34 10.72 -16.78
C TYR A 6 -7.72 10.08 -16.58
N LEU A 7 -7.97 8.96 -17.27
CA LEU A 7 -9.12 8.08 -17.04
C LEU A 7 -8.69 6.84 -16.26
N LEU A 8 -9.48 6.48 -15.24
CA LEU A 8 -9.24 5.31 -14.39
C LEU A 8 -10.19 4.17 -14.77
N THR A 9 -9.64 3.02 -15.13
CA THR A 9 -10.40 1.80 -15.43
C THR A 9 -9.90 0.63 -14.60
N SER A 10 -10.81 -0.10 -13.97
CA SER A 10 -10.46 -1.35 -13.27
C SER A 10 -10.21 -2.45 -14.29
N VAL A 11 -9.08 -3.15 -14.20
CA VAL A 11 -8.73 -4.23 -15.13
C VAL A 11 -8.57 -5.54 -14.35
N ARG A 12 -9.06 -6.65 -14.90
CA ARG A 12 -8.71 -7.99 -14.43
C ARG A 12 -7.50 -8.48 -15.21
N ILE A 13 -6.37 -8.71 -14.55
CA ILE A 13 -5.20 -9.34 -15.18
C ILE A 13 -5.37 -10.86 -15.10
N ARG A 14 -5.04 -11.59 -16.18
CA ARG A 14 -4.83 -13.04 -16.09
C ARG A 14 -3.65 -13.31 -15.15
N PRO A 15 -3.68 -14.37 -14.33
CA PRO A 15 -2.61 -14.64 -13.37
C PRO A 15 -1.30 -14.96 -14.10
N LEU A 16 -0.47 -13.94 -14.29
CA LEU A 16 0.95 -14.07 -14.55
C LEU A 16 1.64 -13.96 -13.20
N HIS A 17 2.34 -15.02 -12.84
CA HIS A 17 2.82 -15.42 -11.52
C HIS A 17 3.79 -14.43 -10.82
N THR A 18 4.09 -13.27 -11.39
CA THR A 18 5.24 -12.44 -10.94
C THR A 18 5.07 -10.92 -11.09
N LEU A 19 3.85 -10.37 -11.05
CA LEU A 19 3.68 -8.91 -10.99
C LEU A 19 3.42 -8.46 -9.54
N LYS A 20 4.44 -8.46 -8.68
CA LYS A 20 4.45 -7.59 -7.48
C LYS A 20 5.38 -6.43 -7.79
N ARG A 21 4.99 -5.21 -7.41
CA ARG A 21 6.00 -4.15 -7.27
C ARG A 21 7.01 -4.69 -6.25
N GLY A 22 8.32 -4.60 -6.52
CA GLY A 22 9.34 -5.22 -5.66
C GLY A 22 9.06 -4.98 -4.18
N THR A 23 9.03 -6.07 -3.39
CA THR A 23 8.77 -6.05 -1.95
C THR A 23 9.73 -5.08 -1.28
N ASN A 24 9.26 -4.18 -0.43
CA ASN A 24 10.18 -3.30 0.31
C ASN A 24 10.74 -4.01 1.55
N ILE A 25 11.86 -3.51 2.07
CA ILE A 25 12.53 -4.10 3.25
C ILE A 25 11.61 -4.21 4.47
N LEU A 26 10.69 -3.24 4.66
CA LEU A 26 9.73 -3.28 5.76
C LEU A 26 8.75 -4.45 5.61
N GLN A 27 8.22 -4.70 4.41
CA GLN A 27 7.34 -5.84 4.15
C GLN A 27 8.06 -7.16 4.45
N THR A 28 9.35 -7.27 4.14
CA THR A 28 10.16 -8.44 4.51
C THR A 28 10.27 -8.60 6.02
N ILE A 29 10.67 -7.53 6.74
CA ILE A 29 10.78 -7.55 8.21
C ILE A 29 9.47 -7.96 8.88
N PHE A 30 8.35 -7.34 8.47
CA PHE A 30 7.05 -7.68 9.05
C PHE A 30 6.64 -9.11 8.69
N LYS A 31 6.87 -9.56 7.46
CA LYS A 31 6.55 -10.94 7.05
C LYS A 31 7.35 -11.97 7.85
N GLU A 32 8.63 -11.69 8.12
CA GLU A 32 9.55 -12.63 8.77
C GLU A 32 9.45 -12.62 10.29
N HIS A 33 9.13 -11.49 10.92
CA HIS A 33 9.26 -11.33 12.38
C HIS A 33 7.96 -10.97 13.10
N PHE A 34 6.95 -10.42 12.41
CA PHE A 34 5.72 -10.01 13.07
C PHE A 34 4.93 -11.16 13.70
N PRO A 35 4.83 -12.37 13.09
CA PRO A 35 4.12 -13.49 13.71
C PRO A 35 4.66 -13.84 15.11
N ASP A 36 5.97 -14.04 15.21
CA ASP A 36 6.65 -14.38 16.48
C ASP A 36 6.52 -13.25 17.50
N PHE A 37 6.61 -12.00 17.05
CA PHE A 37 6.37 -10.82 17.89
C PHE A 37 4.94 -10.81 18.44
N ALA A 38 3.93 -11.03 17.59
CA ALA A 38 2.53 -10.98 17.98
C ALA A 38 2.16 -12.11 18.96
N GLU A 39 2.72 -13.30 18.75
CA GLU A 39 2.54 -14.46 19.64
C GLU A 39 3.16 -14.21 21.03
N SER A 40 4.36 -13.65 21.08
CA SER A 40 5.09 -13.43 22.33
C SER A 40 4.74 -12.12 23.05
N TYR A 41 3.95 -11.22 22.45
CA TYR A 41 3.80 -9.86 22.95
C TYR A 41 3.20 -9.77 24.35
N GLU A 42 2.13 -10.52 24.61
CA GLU A 42 1.42 -10.45 25.89
C GLU A 42 2.31 -10.88 27.06
N GLU A 43 3.16 -11.89 26.86
CA GLU A 43 4.07 -12.39 27.88
C GLU A 43 5.31 -11.49 28.03
N MET A 44 5.94 -11.12 26.91
CA MET A 44 7.27 -10.51 26.92
C MET A 44 7.24 -8.98 27.04
N TYR A 45 6.18 -8.32 26.56
CA TYR A 45 6.19 -6.88 26.33
C TYR A 45 5.03 -6.14 26.99
N ALA A 46 3.87 -6.78 27.21
CA ALA A 46 2.69 -6.08 27.71
C ALA A 46 2.86 -5.51 29.13
N LEU A 47 3.68 -6.11 29.98
CA LEU A 47 3.98 -5.57 31.32
C LEU A 47 4.73 -4.23 31.24
N THR A 48 5.62 -4.08 30.28
CA THR A 48 6.50 -2.91 30.13
C THR A 48 5.84 -1.82 29.27
N TYR A 49 5.20 -2.21 28.17
CA TYR A 49 4.68 -1.27 27.16
C TYR A 49 3.16 -1.14 27.16
N GLY A 50 2.48 -1.90 28.01
CA GLY A 50 1.03 -1.95 28.10
C GLY A 50 0.40 -2.96 27.15
N ARG A 51 -0.85 -3.31 27.43
CA ARG A 51 -1.65 -4.22 26.61
C ARG A 51 -2.23 -3.47 25.42
N PHE A 52 -1.77 -3.80 24.23
CA PHE A 52 -2.34 -3.29 22.99
C PHE A 52 -3.37 -4.25 22.40
N ARG A 53 -4.25 -3.71 21.55
CA ARG A 53 -5.17 -4.49 20.72
C ARG A 53 -4.41 -5.12 19.57
N LEU A 54 -3.70 -6.24 19.84
CA LEU A 54 -2.88 -6.94 18.86
C LEU A 54 -3.68 -7.35 17.63
N GLU A 55 -4.95 -7.69 17.77
CA GLU A 55 -5.84 -8.03 16.65
C GLU A 55 -5.91 -6.91 15.62
N ARG A 56 -6.00 -5.65 16.08
CA ARG A 56 -6.05 -4.48 15.22
C ARG A 56 -4.68 -4.16 14.61
N ILE A 57 -3.61 -4.40 15.35
CA ILE A 57 -2.24 -4.21 14.84
C ILE A 57 -1.96 -5.23 13.73
N THR A 58 -2.32 -6.50 13.95
CA THR A 58 -2.20 -7.59 12.97
C THR A 58 -2.97 -7.28 11.69
N GLU A 59 -4.22 -6.83 11.79
CA GLU A 59 -5.01 -6.43 10.61
C GLU A 59 -4.29 -5.33 9.80
N VAL A 60 -3.70 -4.34 10.47
CA VAL A 60 -2.96 -3.25 9.81
C VAL A 60 -1.70 -3.78 9.13
N VAL A 61 -0.96 -4.70 9.76
CA VAL A 61 0.24 -5.32 9.21
C VAL A 61 -0.10 -6.19 7.99
N GLU A 62 -1.13 -7.02 8.05
CA GLU A 62 -1.60 -7.84 6.93
C GLU A 62 -2.02 -6.99 5.73
N ASN A 63 -2.76 -5.92 5.99
CA ASN A 63 -3.13 -4.95 4.96
C ASN A 63 -1.88 -4.32 4.32
N PHE A 64 -0.89 -3.90 5.12
CA PHE A 64 0.38 -3.36 4.63
C PHE A 64 1.17 -4.38 3.80
N MET A 65 1.30 -5.63 4.25
CA MET A 65 1.99 -6.70 3.52
C MET A 65 1.38 -6.96 2.13
N SER A 66 0.10 -6.67 1.96
CA SER A 66 -0.58 -6.82 0.68
C SER A 66 -0.63 -5.58 -0.21
N CYS A 67 -0.13 -4.44 0.29
CA CYS A 67 -0.04 -3.22 -0.49
C CYS A 67 0.93 -3.41 -1.66
N GLY A 68 0.53 -3.00 -2.87
CA GLY A 68 1.33 -3.17 -4.08
C GLY A 68 1.20 -4.53 -4.76
N ASP A 69 0.34 -5.42 -4.25
CA ASP A 69 0.05 -6.72 -4.87
C ASP A 69 -0.92 -6.54 -6.06
N TYR A 70 -0.47 -6.89 -7.27
CA TYR A 70 -1.29 -6.75 -8.48
C TYR A 70 -2.41 -7.80 -8.53
N THR A 71 -2.28 -8.90 -7.78
CA THR A 71 -3.31 -9.95 -7.68
C THR A 71 -4.52 -9.49 -6.88
N LYS A 72 -4.34 -8.50 -6.00
CA LYS A 72 -5.43 -7.90 -5.19
C LYS A 72 -6.22 -6.81 -5.93
N GLY A 73 -5.98 -6.64 -7.22
CA GLY A 73 -6.68 -5.70 -8.07
C GLY A 73 -5.78 -4.56 -8.55
N ILE A 74 -6.13 -4.03 -9.71
CA ILE A 74 -5.33 -3.03 -10.40
C ILE A 74 -6.22 -2.03 -11.13
N ALA A 75 -5.77 -0.78 -11.15
CA ALA A 75 -6.31 0.25 -12.02
C ALA A 75 -5.34 0.48 -13.18
N ARG A 76 -5.84 0.42 -14.41
CA ARG A 76 -5.16 0.97 -15.57
C ARG A 76 -5.51 2.45 -15.66
N ILE A 77 -4.47 3.28 -15.67
CA ILE A 77 -4.59 4.72 -15.79
C ILE A 77 -4.02 5.11 -17.14
N GLN A 78 -4.85 5.74 -17.96
CA GLN A 78 -4.48 6.15 -19.32
C GLN A 78 -4.73 7.65 -19.46
N CYS A 79 -3.81 8.36 -20.12
CA CYS A 79 -4.04 9.75 -20.46
C CYS A 79 -5.19 9.88 -21.47
N THR A 80 -6.07 10.85 -21.28
CA THR A 80 -7.23 11.06 -22.16
C THR A 80 -6.94 11.96 -23.36
N ASN A 81 -5.74 12.57 -23.42
CA ASN A 81 -5.33 13.40 -24.54
C ASN A 81 -5.02 12.52 -25.77
N SER A 82 -5.62 12.82 -26.93
CA SER A 82 -5.45 12.04 -28.17
C SER A 82 -3.99 11.90 -28.61
N GLU A 83 -3.18 12.92 -28.35
CA GLU A 83 -1.75 12.93 -28.71
C GLU A 83 -0.86 12.24 -27.66
N CYS A 84 -1.42 11.88 -26.50
CA CYS A 84 -0.70 11.29 -25.37
C CYS A 84 -1.15 9.85 -25.13
N ARG A 85 -0.25 8.89 -25.35
CA ARG A 85 -0.52 7.46 -25.18
C ARG A 85 0.04 6.87 -23.89
N GLU A 86 0.49 7.72 -22.98
CA GLU A 86 1.02 7.29 -21.68
C GLU A 86 -0.05 6.52 -20.88
N GLU A 87 0.34 5.33 -20.44
CA GLU A 87 -0.45 4.49 -19.56
C GLU A 87 0.42 3.89 -18.47
N PHE A 88 -0.15 3.72 -17.29
CA PHE A 88 0.50 3.01 -16.21
C PHE A 88 -0.52 2.27 -15.37
N PHE A 89 -0.04 1.23 -14.71
CA PHE A 89 -0.85 0.44 -13.83
C PHE A 89 -0.62 0.83 -12.37
N ARG A 90 -1.71 0.96 -11.62
CA ARG A 90 -1.69 1.22 -10.18
C ARG A 90 -2.18 -0.01 -9.44
N PRO A 91 -1.31 -0.70 -8.70
CA PRO A 91 -1.70 -1.86 -7.91
C PRO A 91 -2.55 -1.45 -6.69
N PHE A 92 -3.12 -2.45 -6.03
CA PHE A 92 -3.84 -2.31 -4.77
C PHE A 92 -3.08 -1.47 -3.75
N SER A 93 -3.79 -0.56 -3.08
CA SER A 93 -3.26 0.28 -2.00
C SER A 93 -3.96 -0.05 -0.69
N CYS A 94 -3.19 -0.32 0.37
CA CYS A 94 -3.77 -0.57 1.70
C CYS A 94 -4.42 0.66 2.34
N LYS A 95 -4.15 1.88 1.81
CA LYS A 95 -4.63 3.17 2.34
C LYS A 95 -4.20 3.49 3.78
N GLY A 96 -3.34 2.65 4.37
CA GLY A 96 -2.81 2.81 5.72
C GLY A 96 -1.92 4.05 5.86
N PHE A 97 -1.90 4.59 7.07
CA PHE A 97 -1.10 5.77 7.45
C PHE A 97 0.03 5.36 8.40
N HIS A 98 1.12 6.12 8.38
CA HIS A 98 2.40 5.88 9.08
C HIS A 98 3.16 4.62 8.65
N LEU A 99 2.57 3.42 8.78
CA LEU A 99 3.28 2.16 8.53
C LEU A 99 3.65 1.96 7.06
N CYS A 100 2.73 2.23 6.13
CA CYS A 100 2.96 2.03 4.70
C CYS A 100 3.61 3.29 4.09
N PRO A 101 4.89 3.28 3.69
CA PRO A 101 5.56 4.49 3.21
C PRO A 101 4.90 5.07 1.95
N SER A 102 4.46 4.20 1.04
CA SER A 102 3.79 4.61 -0.20
C SER A 102 2.42 5.26 0.04
N CYS A 103 1.59 4.70 0.92
CA CYS A 103 0.28 5.26 1.21
C CYS A 103 0.38 6.53 2.08
N SER A 104 1.32 6.56 3.03
CA SER A 104 1.65 7.75 3.79
C SER A 104 2.11 8.90 2.90
N GLN A 105 3.07 8.66 1.99
CA GLN A 105 3.55 9.67 1.05
C GLN A 105 2.43 10.22 0.18
N LYS A 106 1.58 9.35 -0.38
CA LYS A 106 0.41 9.79 -1.17
C LYS A 106 -0.48 10.72 -0.34
N ARG A 107 -0.75 10.37 0.92
CA ARG A 107 -1.59 11.17 1.81
C ARG A 107 -0.93 12.52 2.13
N THR A 108 0.37 12.55 2.43
CA THR A 108 1.12 13.79 2.66
C THR A 108 1.07 14.73 1.45
N LEU A 109 1.27 14.21 0.25
CA LEU A 109 1.18 15.00 -0.99
C LEU A 109 -0.24 15.55 -1.20
N LEU A 110 -1.28 14.74 -0.97
CA LEU A 110 -2.66 15.21 -1.07
C LEU A 110 -2.95 16.34 -0.07
N PHE A 111 -2.47 16.24 1.17
CA PHE A 111 -2.62 17.33 2.14
C PHE A 111 -1.85 18.59 1.73
N ALA A 112 -0.63 18.44 1.22
CA ALA A 112 0.17 19.58 0.75
C ALA A 112 -0.48 20.33 -0.41
N LEU A 113 -1.17 19.60 -1.31
CA LEU A 113 -1.83 20.17 -2.48
C LEU A 113 -3.18 20.86 -2.15
N VAL A 114 -3.81 20.52 -1.02
CA VAL A 114 -5.10 21.12 -0.60
C VAL A 114 -4.92 22.53 0.00
N HIS A 115 -3.69 22.95 0.30
CA HIS A 115 -3.37 24.30 0.80
C HIS A 115 -2.72 25.21 -0.25
N GLY A 116 -2.77 24.83 -1.53
CA GLY A 116 -2.17 25.55 -2.65
C GLY A 116 -3.17 26.29 -3.54
N GLU A 117 -4.27 26.78 -2.98
CA GLU A 117 -5.18 27.76 -3.60
C GLU A 117 -5.22 29.04 -2.76
#